data_AF-A0A8T8IA00-F1
#
_entry.id   AF-A0A8T8IA00-F1
#
_cell.length_a   1.000
_cell.length_b   1.000
_cell.length_c   1.000
_cell.angle_alpha   90.00
_cell.angle_beta   90.00
_cell.angle_gamma   90.00
#
_symmetry.space_group_name_H-M   'P 1'
#
loop_
_entity.id
_entity.type
_entity.pdbx_description
1 polymer ?
#
loop_
_entity_poly.entity_id
_entity_poly.type
_entity_poly.pdbx_seq_one_letter_code
_entity_poly.pdbx_strand_id
1 'polypeptide(L)' 'MTEKRKGYKDIQQQLEADKRWNEKNREHRNYLNDRSKARSFIRNKATQEDLNELKVLIQEREEQLKYME' A
#
# COMPACT_ATOMS: atom_id res chain seq x y z
N MET A 1 -12.03 -4.79 26.53
CA MET A 1 -13.13 -4.97 25.56
C MET A 1 -13.14 -3.75 24.65
N THR A 2 -12.77 -3.88 23.38
CA THR A 2 -12.82 -2.75 22.46
C THR A 2 -14.28 -2.47 22.14
N GLU A 3 -14.84 -1.40 22.73
CA GLU A 3 -16.19 -0.95 22.41
C GLU A 3 -16.32 -0.80 20.89
N LYS A 4 -17.18 -1.61 20.26
CA LYS A 4 -17.51 -1.46 18.85
C LYS A 4 -18.18 -0.09 18.70
N ARG A 5 -17.53 0.83 17.99
CA ARG A 5 -18.09 2.16 17.70
C ARG A 5 -19.50 1.99 17.14
N LYS A 6 -20.49 2.68 17.73
CA LYS A 6 -21.84 2.80 17.15
C LYS A 6 -21.68 3.25 15.70
N GLY A 7 -22.08 2.40 14.75
CA GLY A 7 -22.09 2.77 13.34
C GLY A 7 -22.91 4.04 13.14
N TYR A 8 -22.49 4.92 12.24
CA TYR A 8 -23.24 6.16 12.00
C TYR A 8 -24.64 5.81 11.48
N LYS A 9 -25.64 6.57 11.92
CA LYS A 9 -27.05 6.33 11.59
C LYS A 9 -27.36 6.56 10.10
N ASP A 10 -26.54 7.35 9.42
CA ASP A 10 -26.66 7.69 8.00
C ASP A 10 -25.38 7.29 7.25
N ILE A 11 -25.56 6.66 6.08
CA ILE A 11 -24.47 6.17 5.21
C ILE A 11 -23.62 7.34 4.70
N GLN A 12 -24.22 8.50 4.43
CA GLN A 12 -23.46 9.67 3.95
C GLN A 12 -22.45 10.15 4.99
N GLN A 13 -22.81 10.13 6.28
CA GLN A 13 -21.91 10.46 7.37
C GLN A 13 -20.76 9.46 7.52
N GLN A 14 -21.01 8.17 7.25
CA GLN A 14 -19.96 7.14 7.21
C GLN A 14 -18.96 7.43 6.08
N LEU A 15 -19.49 7.69 4.87
CA LEU A 15 -18.69 7.96 3.69
C LEU A 15 -17.83 9.22 3.86
N GLU A 16 -18.37 10.28 4.46
CA GLU A 16 -17.60 11.49 4.77
C GLU A 16 -16.51 11.24 5.82
N ALA A 17 -16.81 10.50 6.88
CA ALA A 17 -15.83 10.15 7.90
C ALA A 17 -14.71 9.28 7.33
N ASP A 18 -15.06 8.29 6.52
CA ASP A 18 -14.10 7.44 5.81
C ASP A 18 -13.28 8.26 4.83
N LYS A 19 -13.88 9.21 4.09
CA LYS A 19 -13.16 10.12 3.19
C LYS A 19 -12.12 10.94 3.96
N ARG A 20 -12.49 11.56 5.08
CA ARG A 20 -11.56 12.36 5.92
C ARG A 20 -10.43 11.51 6.49
N TRP A 21 -10.76 10.33 7.00
CA TRP A 21 -9.74 9.39 7.48
C TRP A 21 -8.84 8.95 6.33
N ASN A 22 -9.42 8.75 5.15
CA ASN A 22 -8.69 8.35 3.96
C ASN A 22 -7.77 9.46 3.42
N GLU A 23 -8.17 10.71 3.50
CA GLU A 23 -7.31 11.84 3.12
C GLU A 23 -6.13 11.97 4.08
N LYS A 24 -6.38 11.88 5.39
CA LYS A 24 -5.33 11.95 6.42
C LYS A 24 -4.33 10.80 6.35
N ASN A 25 -4.77 9.61 5.94
CA ASN A 25 -3.93 8.40 5.85
C ASN A 25 -3.59 8.01 4.41
N ARG A 26 -3.60 8.98 3.49
CA ARG A 26 -3.42 8.73 2.05
C ARG A 26 -2.09 8.04 1.75
N GLU A 27 -0.99 8.54 2.30
CA GLU A 27 0.35 8.00 2.05
C GLU A 27 0.49 6.56 2.53
N HIS A 28 0.07 6.27 3.77
CA HIS A 28 0.13 4.92 4.30
C HIS A 28 -0.75 3.94 3.51
N ARG A 29 -1.94 4.37 3.08
CA ARG A 29 -2.81 3.55 2.23
C ARG A 29 -2.17 3.30 0.86
N ASN A 30 -1.60 4.34 0.25
CA ASN A 30 -0.91 4.20 -1.03
C ASN A 30 0.25 3.21 -0.92
N TYR A 31 1.08 3.34 0.12
CA TYR A 31 2.15 2.38 0.41
C TYR A 31 1.63 0.93 0.49
N LEU A 32 0.55 0.68 1.23
CA LEU A 32 -0.04 -0.66 1.35
C LEU A 32 -0.60 -1.16 0.01
N ASN A 33 -1.27 -0.29 -0.74
CA ASN A 33 -1.82 -0.62 -2.05
C ASN A 33 -0.72 -0.98 -3.04
N ASP A 34 0.33 -0.17 -3.12
CA ASP A 34 1.44 -0.38 -4.05
C ASP A 34 2.21 -1.66 -3.69
N ARG A 35 2.42 -1.91 -2.39
CA ARG A 35 3.01 -3.15 -1.89
C ARG A 35 2.18 -4.38 -2.28
N SER A 36 0.85 -4.30 -2.17
CA SER A 36 -0.05 -5.40 -2.57
C SER A 36 -0.01 -5.64 -4.07
N LYS A 37 -0.08 -4.56 -4.86
CA LYS A 37 -0.02 -4.61 -6.33
C LYS A 37 1.30 -5.22 -6.81
N ALA A 38 2.43 -4.77 -6.28
CA ALA A 38 3.76 -5.29 -6.62
C ALA A 38 3.85 -6.80 -6.34
N ARG A 39 3.40 -7.26 -5.17
CA ARG A 39 3.36 -8.69 -4.84
C ARG A 39 2.51 -9.50 -5.80
N SER A 40 1.34 -8.98 -6.17
CA SER A 40 0.44 -9.68 -7.09
C SER A 40 1.04 -9.75 -8.51
N PHE A 41 1.66 -8.67 -8.96
CA PHE A 41 2.34 -8.61 -10.25
C PHE A 41 3.46 -9.66 -10.34
N ILE A 42 4.38 -9.67 -9.37
CA ILE A 42 5.50 -10.62 -9.33
C ILE A 42 5.02 -12.07 -9.32
N ARG A 43 3.95 -12.38 -8.58
CA ARG A 43 3.46 -13.77 -8.45
C ARG A 43 2.68 -14.26 -9.66
N ASN A 44 1.87 -13.40 -10.26
CA ASN A 44 0.80 -13.85 -11.16
C ASN A 44 0.89 -13.31 -12.58
N LYS A 45 1.69 -12.26 -12.83
CA LYS A 45 1.68 -11.54 -14.11
C LYS A 45 3.06 -11.35 -14.73
N ALA A 46 4.10 -11.20 -13.91
CA ALA A 46 5.44 -10.89 -14.37
C ALA A 46 5.99 -11.99 -15.30
N THR A 47 6.55 -11.56 -16.43
CA THR A 47 7.33 -12.41 -17.32
C THR A 47 8.73 -12.62 -16.77
N GLN A 48 9.51 -13.51 -17.41
CA GLN A 48 10.90 -13.74 -17.01
C GLN A 48 11.75 -12.47 -17.16
N GLU A 49 11.47 -11.64 -18.16
CA GLU A 49 12.16 -10.36 -18.40
C GLU A 49 11.84 -9.36 -17.27
N ASP A 50 10.55 -9.20 -16.94
CA ASP A 50 10.10 -8.36 -15.82
C ASP A 50 10.77 -8.77 -14.50
N LEU A 51 10.85 -10.08 -14.23
CA LEU A 51 11.48 -10.59 -13.00
C LEU A 51 12.98 -10.30 -12.96
N ASN A 52 13.66 -10.29 -14.11
CA ASN A 52 15.08 -9.97 -14.18
C ASN A 52 15.30 -8.48 -13.96
N GLU A 53 14.50 -7.62 -14.59
CA GLU A 53 14.55 -6.17 -14.36
C GLU A 53 14.27 -5.82 -12.90
N LEU A 54 13.21 -6.39 -12.32
CA LEU A 54 12.84 -6.13 -10.92
C LEU A 54 13.94 -6.54 -9.94
N LYS A 55 14.72 -7.59 -10.22
CA LYS A 55 15.87 -7.97 -9.37
C LYS A 55 16.95 -6.89 -9.38
N VAL A 56 17.25 -6.30 -10.53
CA VAL A 56 18.23 -5.19 -10.64
C VAL A 56 17.73 -3.99 -9.85
N LEU A 57 16.47 -3.60 -10.04
CA LEU A 57 15.86 -2.48 -9.32
C LEU A 57 15.86 -2.69 -7.79
N ILE A 58 15.62 -3.92 -7.33
CA ILE A 58 15.69 -4.26 -5.90
C ILE A 58 17.11 -4.10 -5.39
N GLN A 59 18.11 -4.61 -6.10
CA GLN A 59 19.51 -4.50 -5.70
C GLN A 59 19.93 -3.02 -5.58
N GLU A 60 19.66 -2.20 -6.59
CA GLU A 60 19.98 -0.77 -6.56
C GLU A 60 19.32 -0.06 -5.36
N ARG A 61 18.06 -0.42 -5.04
CA ARG A 61 17.34 0.16 -3.91
C ARG A 61 17.93 -0.25 -2.56
N GLU A 62 18.34 -1.51 -2.42
CA GLU A 62 19.00 -2.02 -1.21
C GLU A 62 20.35 -1.35 -0.98
N GLU A 63 21.13 -1.15 -2.04
CA GLU A 63 22.39 -0.41 -1.98
C GLU A 63 22.16 1.03 -1.53
N GLN A 64 21.19 1.74 -2.12
CA GLN A 64 20.83 3.10 -1.70
C GLN A 64 20.44 3.16 -0.21
N LEU A 65 19.67 2.18 0.29
CA LEU A 65 19.28 2.14 1.70
C LEU A 65 20.48 1.88 2.62
N LYS A 66 21.40 1.00 2.21
CA LYS A 66 22.60 0.68 2.99
C LYS A 66 23.53 1.89 3.15
N TYR A 67 23.62 2.77 2.15
CA TYR A 67 24.45 3.97 2.21
C TYR A 67 23.73 5.19 2.81
N MET A 68 22.46 5.06 3.19
CA MET A 68 21.69 6.09 3.91
C MET A 68 21.73 5.92 5.43
N GLU A 69 22.26 4.79 5.91
CA GLU A 69 22.45 4.45 7.33
C GLU A 69 23.86 4.84 7.80
#